data_AF-A0A954Y8H8-F1
#
_entry.id   AF-A0A954Y8H8-F1
#
_cell.length_a   1.000
_cell.length_b   1.000
_cell.length_c   1.000
_cell.angle_alpha   90.00
_cell.angle_beta   90.00
_cell.angle_gamma   90.00
#
_symmetry.space_group_name_H-M   'P 1'
#
loop_
_entity.id
_entity.type
_entity.pdbx_description
1 polymer ?
#
loop_
_entity_poly.entity_id
_entity_poly.type
_entity_poly.pdbx_seq_one_letter_code
_entity_poly.pdbx_strand_id
1 'polypeptide(L)'
;MPTTFHLKQQPAVPLEAEVLSPDVICPLSNAEIRKLTIYHGKRQVPLEEFFDVEGDGSDDLVLHGTTSKLRWVGRAMTKGSLTVFGAVGMHLGAYMKGGRIEVHGHASDWIGAEMKNGFIHVHGNGGGQIG
;
A
#
# COMPACT_ATOMS: atom_id res chain seq x y z
N MET A 1 -12.76 -11.11 6.63
CA MET A 1 -13.17 -9.98 5.77
C MET A 1 -11.93 -9.13 5.55
N PRO A 2 -11.73 -8.56 4.35
CA PRO A 2 -10.56 -7.72 4.11
C PRO A 2 -10.63 -6.43 4.94
N THR A 3 -9.47 -5.84 5.22
CA THR A 3 -9.38 -4.44 5.65
C THR A 3 -9.37 -3.56 4.42
N THR A 4 -10.34 -2.65 4.31
CA THR A 4 -10.52 -1.81 3.12
C THR A 4 -10.12 -0.37 3.42
N PHE A 5 -9.38 0.26 2.52
CA PHE A 5 -8.94 1.64 2.64
C PHE A 5 -9.41 2.44 1.43
N HIS A 6 -10.13 3.53 1.67
CA HIS A 6 -10.59 4.45 0.63
C HIS A 6 -9.83 5.77 0.76
N LEU A 7 -9.10 6.15 -0.28
CA LEU A 7 -8.41 7.44 -0.30
C LEU A 7 -9.44 8.57 -0.37
N LYS A 8 -9.50 9.42 0.67
CA LYS A 8 -10.47 10.52 0.80
C LYS A 8 -10.28 11.61 -0.24
N GLN A 9 -9.02 11.91 -0.55
CA GLN A 9 -8.64 13.00 -1.43
C GLN A 9 -7.28 12.76 -2.07
N GLN A 10 -7.07 13.32 -3.26
CA GLN A 10 -5.78 13.29 -3.94
C GLN A 10 -4.77 14.18 -3.18
N PRO A 11 -3.67 13.63 -2.66
CA PRO A 11 -2.69 14.40 -1.92
C PRO A 11 -1.92 15.34 -2.87
N ALA A 12 -1.62 16.55 -2.39
CA ALA A 12 -0.88 17.55 -3.18
C ALA A 12 0.58 17.12 -3.39
N VAL A 13 1.20 16.56 -2.36
CA VAL A 13 2.54 15.96 -2.39
C VAL A 13 2.47 14.45 -2.09
N PRO A 14 3.53 13.67 -2.33
CA PRO A 14 3.51 12.24 -2.09
C PRO A 14 3.18 11.84 -0.64
N LEU A 15 2.49 10.71 -0.51
CA LEU A 15 2.28 9.99 0.74
C LEU A 15 3.22 8.79 0.79
N GLU A 16 4.00 8.67 1.85
CA GLU A 16 4.78 7.46 2.12
C GLU A 16 4.02 6.63 3.15
N ALA A 17 3.48 5.50 2.68
CA ALA A 17 2.52 4.69 3.42
C ALA A 17 3.06 3.25 3.60
N GLU A 18 4.27 3.13 4.14
CA GLU A 18 4.93 1.84 4.42
C GLU A 18 4.10 0.92 5.31
N VAL A 19 3.24 1.51 6.14
CA VAL A 19 2.32 0.80 7.04
C VAL A 19 1.21 0.04 6.30
N LEU A 20 0.97 0.32 5.01
CA LEU A 20 -0.01 -0.41 4.19
C LEU A 20 0.58 -1.75 3.73
N SER A 21 0.75 -2.65 4.69
CA SER A 21 1.27 -4.01 4.52
C SER A 21 0.50 -4.98 5.42
N PRO A 22 0.13 -6.18 4.95
CA PRO A 22 -0.59 -7.18 5.77
C PRO A 22 0.11 -7.47 7.10
N ASP A 23 1.44 -7.51 7.10
CA ASP A 23 2.25 -7.76 8.30
C ASP A 23 2.07 -6.69 9.39
N VAL A 24 1.82 -5.44 8.99
CA VAL A 24 1.59 -4.31 9.91
C VAL A 24 0.12 -4.23 10.32
N ILE A 25 -0.80 -4.44 9.38
CA ILE A 25 -2.23 -4.22 9.59
C ILE A 25 -2.90 -5.37 10.35
N CYS A 26 -2.56 -6.62 10.03
CA CYS A 26 -3.22 -7.81 10.57
C CYS A 26 -3.33 -7.88 12.10
N PRO A 27 -2.31 -7.53 12.91
CA PRO A 27 -2.41 -7.64 14.37
C PRO A 27 -3.18 -6.49 15.04
N LEU A 28 -3.65 -5.50 14.29
CA LEU A 28 -4.19 -4.25 14.84
C LEU A 28 -5.72 -4.22 14.77
N SER A 29 -6.34 -3.58 15.75
CA SER A 29 -7.74 -3.17 15.66
C SER A 29 -7.91 -2.03 14.66
N ASN A 30 -9.13 -1.85 14.14
CA ASN A 30 -9.44 -0.74 13.25
C ASN A 30 -9.05 0.65 13.84
N ALA A 31 -9.25 0.85 15.15
CA ALA A 31 -8.89 2.10 15.83
C ALA A 31 -7.37 2.35 15.89
N GLU A 32 -6.56 1.29 15.98
CA GLU A 32 -5.10 1.38 15.94
C GLU A 32 -4.61 1.63 14.52
N ILE A 33 -5.19 0.96 13.52
CA ILE A 33 -4.88 1.14 12.10
C ILE A 33 -5.04 2.61 11.69
N ARG A 34 -6.15 3.23 12.08
CA ARG A 34 -6.45 4.64 11.79
C ARG A 34 -5.40 5.62 12.34
N LYS A 35 -4.74 5.27 13.44
CA LYS A 35 -3.73 6.10 14.11
C LYS A 35 -2.31 5.83 13.64
N LEU A 36 -2.09 4.85 12.75
CA LEU A 36 -0.77 4.58 12.17
C LEU A 36 -0.22 5.84 11.50
N THR A 37 1.07 6.08 11.68
CA THR A 37 1.71 7.26 11.11
C THR A 37 2.11 7.00 9.66
N ILE A 38 1.74 7.93 8.78
CA ILE A 38 2.25 8.05 7.41
C ILE A 38 2.95 9.40 7.23
N TYR A 39 3.72 9.53 6.16
CA TYR A 39 4.37 10.80 5.83
C TYR A 39 3.66 11.49 4.68
N HIS A 40 3.31 12.76 4.86
CA HIS A 40 2.84 13.65 3.81
C HIS A 40 3.91 14.72 3.55
N GLY A 41 4.80 14.43 2.59
CA GLY A 41 6.06 15.15 2.46
C GLY A 41 6.91 15.02 3.73
N LYS A 42 7.23 16.14 4.38
CA LYS A 42 8.03 16.16 5.62
C LYS A 42 7.22 15.98 6.91
N ARG A 43 5.88 15.94 6.82
CA ARG A 43 5.00 15.89 7.99
C ARG A 43 4.60 14.47 8.29
N GLN A 44 4.60 14.11 9.56
CA GLN A 44 3.99 12.88 10.06
C GLN A 44 2.53 13.16 10.39
N VAL A 45 1.63 12.35 9.88
CA VAL A 45 0.18 12.47 10.04
C VAL A 45 -0.44 11.10 10.28
N PRO A 46 -1.58 11.00 10.99
CA PRO A 46 -2.28 9.75 11.13
C PRO A 46 -2.89 9.30 9.80
N LEU A 47 -2.95 7.99 9.57
CA LEU A 47 -3.47 7.37 8.35
C LEU A 47 -4.89 7.82 8.04
N GLU A 48 -5.72 7.99 9.07
CA GLU A 48 -7.11 8.43 8.95
C GLU A 48 -7.29 9.83 8.36
N GLU A 49 -6.25 10.67 8.34
CA GLU A 49 -6.31 11.98 7.66
C GLU A 49 -6.52 11.82 6.15
N PHE A 50 -6.03 10.71 5.57
CA PHE A 50 -6.09 10.45 4.13
C PHE A 50 -6.97 9.26 3.74
N PHE A 51 -7.21 8.31 4.66
CA PHE A 51 -7.97 7.11 4.37
C PHE A 51 -9.19 6.96 5.27
N ASP A 52 -10.33 6.58 4.67
CA ASP A 52 -11.39 5.90 5.41
C ASP A 52 -11.03 4.42 5.48
N VAL A 53 -11.12 3.83 6.68
CA VAL A 53 -10.68 2.45 6.95
C VAL A 53 -11.88 1.64 7.41
N GLU A 54 -12.19 0.56 6.71
CA GLU A 54 -13.27 -0.38 7.04
C GLU A 54 -12.70 -1.76 7.39
N GLY A 55 -13.33 -2.44 8.36
CA GLY A 55 -12.87 -3.73 8.87
C GLY A 55 -11.71 -3.61 9.88
N ASP A 56 -11.50 -4.66 10.66
CA ASP A 56 -10.34 -4.80 11.56
C ASP A 56 -9.12 -5.29 10.80
N GLY A 57 -7.99 -5.46 11.50
CA GLY A 57 -6.76 -6.01 10.94
C GLY A 57 -6.97 -7.35 10.25
N SER A 58 -6.59 -7.41 8.98
CA SER A 58 -6.61 -8.59 8.14
C SER A 58 -5.28 -8.75 7.41
N ASP A 59 -5.00 -9.98 7.00
CA ASP A 59 -3.95 -10.29 6.05
C ASP A 59 -4.39 -10.08 4.58
N ASP A 60 -5.66 -9.73 4.34
CA ASP A 60 -6.19 -9.32 3.04
C ASP A 60 -6.54 -7.83 3.05
N LEU A 61 -5.83 -7.04 2.26
CA LEU A 61 -5.98 -5.59 2.20
C LEU A 61 -6.52 -5.17 0.83
N VAL A 62 -7.46 -4.23 0.84
CA VAL A 62 -8.01 -3.64 -0.39
C VAL A 62 -7.88 -2.13 -0.36
N LEU A 63 -7.24 -1.54 -1.36
CA LEU A 63 -7.07 -0.10 -1.51
C LEU A 63 -7.90 0.42 -2.69
N HIS A 64 -8.72 1.45 -2.46
CA HIS A 64 -9.56 2.09 -3.48
C HIS A 64 -9.20 3.56 -3.69
N GLY A 65 -9.33 4.01 -4.95
CA GLY A 65 -9.15 5.42 -5.31
C GLY A 65 -7.69 5.89 -5.22
N THR A 66 -6.74 4.97 -5.28
CA THR A 66 -5.32 5.24 -5.11
C THR A 66 -4.72 6.04 -6.27
N THR A 67 -3.51 6.54 -6.07
CA THR A 67 -2.81 7.45 -6.98
C THR A 67 -1.31 7.15 -7.04
N SER A 68 -0.63 7.60 -8.10
CA SER A 68 0.83 7.48 -8.26
C SER A 68 1.65 8.24 -7.21
N LYS A 69 0.98 9.06 -6.39
CA LYS A 69 1.59 9.73 -5.23
C LYS A 69 1.63 8.88 -3.96
N LEU A 70 0.98 7.72 -3.93
CA LEU A 70 0.99 6.79 -2.79
C LEU A 70 2.16 5.81 -2.95
N ARG A 71 3.18 5.92 -2.10
CA ARG A 71 4.47 5.20 -2.24
C ARG A 71 4.65 4.16 -1.16
N TRP A 72 5.55 3.20 -1.42
CA TRP A 72 5.98 2.16 -0.48
C TRP A 72 4.89 1.18 -0.01
N VAL A 73 3.81 1.09 -0.78
CA VAL A 73 2.71 0.19 -0.47
C VAL A 73 3.20 -1.27 -0.56
N GLY A 74 2.82 -2.12 0.40
CA GLY A 74 3.23 -3.53 0.44
C GLY A 74 4.70 -3.75 0.81
N ARG A 75 5.40 -2.72 1.30
CA ARG A 75 6.81 -2.83 1.67
C ARG A 75 7.04 -3.95 2.69
N ALA A 76 8.06 -4.76 2.42
CA ALA A 76 8.54 -5.85 3.27
C ALA A 76 7.48 -6.89 3.68
N MET A 77 6.35 -6.98 2.96
CA MET A 77 5.31 -7.95 3.28
C MET A 77 5.84 -9.38 3.12
N THR A 78 5.41 -10.26 4.02
CA THR A 78 5.85 -11.67 4.09
C THR A 78 4.72 -12.65 3.80
N LYS A 79 3.47 -12.20 3.89
CA LYS A 79 2.25 -13.00 3.75
C LYS A 79 1.07 -12.14 3.30
N GLY A 80 -0.07 -12.79 3.09
CA GLY A 80 -1.33 -12.11 2.81
C GLY A 80 -1.46 -11.61 1.37
N SER A 81 -2.51 -10.82 1.14
CA SER A 81 -2.86 -10.22 -0.14
C SER A 81 -3.06 -8.73 -0.03
N LEU A 82 -2.73 -8.03 -1.12
CA LEU A 82 -3.00 -6.62 -1.31
C LEU A 82 -3.59 -6.41 -2.70
N THR A 83 -4.82 -5.92 -2.76
CA THR A 83 -5.50 -5.56 -4.01
C THR A 83 -5.64 -4.05 -4.10
N VAL A 84 -5.22 -3.46 -5.23
CA VAL A 84 -5.24 -2.01 -5.45
C VAL A 84 -6.11 -1.66 -6.65
N PHE A 85 -7.17 -0.90 -6.43
CA PHE A 85 -8.04 -0.34 -7.46
C PHE A 85 -7.68 1.12 -7.71
N GLY A 86 -6.75 1.34 -8.63
CA GLY A 86 -6.19 2.65 -8.95
C GLY A 86 -4.71 2.57 -9.28
N ALA A 87 -4.05 3.73 -9.39
CA ALA A 87 -2.61 3.79 -9.61
C ALA A 87 -1.84 3.74 -8.28
N VAL A 88 -0.59 3.31 -8.31
CA VAL A 88 0.30 3.32 -7.15
C VAL A 88 1.66 3.91 -7.52
N GLY A 89 2.27 4.57 -6.55
CA GLY A 89 3.55 5.23 -6.68
C GLY A 89 4.73 4.29 -6.58
N MET A 90 5.89 4.91 -6.37
CA MET A 90 7.17 4.22 -6.36
C MET A 90 7.30 3.22 -5.21
N HIS A 91 8.14 2.20 -5.41
CA HIS A 91 8.50 1.18 -4.41
C HIS A 91 7.35 0.26 -3.98
N LEU A 92 6.40 -0.01 -4.88
CA LEU A 92 5.37 -1.03 -4.65
C LEU A 92 6.04 -2.38 -4.36
N GLY A 93 5.73 -2.99 -3.22
CA GLY A 93 6.24 -4.32 -2.87
C GLY A 93 7.76 -4.38 -2.66
N ALA A 94 8.42 -3.25 -2.40
CA ALA A 94 9.85 -3.24 -2.14
C ALA A 94 10.18 -4.13 -0.91
N TYR A 95 11.27 -4.90 -1.00
CA TYR A 95 11.71 -5.86 0.03
C TYR A 95 10.74 -7.01 0.34
N MET A 96 9.75 -7.27 -0.53
CA MET A 96 8.75 -8.33 -0.33
C MET A 96 9.41 -9.72 -0.22
N LYS A 97 8.93 -10.52 0.75
CA LYS A 97 9.41 -11.88 1.05
C LYS A 97 8.33 -12.96 0.91
N GLY A 98 7.11 -12.58 0.59
CA GLY A 98 5.99 -13.50 0.37
C GLY A 98 4.65 -12.76 0.26
N GLY A 99 3.60 -13.49 -0.07
CA GLY A 99 2.26 -12.96 -0.33
C GLY A 99 2.02 -12.55 -1.79
N ARG A 100 0.92 -11.83 -2.03
CA ARG A 100 0.47 -11.41 -3.37
C ARG A 100 0.05 -9.94 -3.40
N ILE A 101 0.51 -9.20 -4.42
CA ILE A 101 0.03 -7.86 -4.74
C ILE A 101 -0.63 -7.89 -6.12
N GLU A 102 -1.83 -7.34 -6.23
CA GLU A 102 -2.55 -7.19 -7.49
C GLU A 102 -3.00 -5.73 -7.67
N VAL A 103 -2.58 -5.11 -8.78
CA VAL A 103 -2.85 -3.70 -9.08
C VAL A 103 -3.69 -3.60 -10.35
N HIS A 104 -4.94 -3.20 -10.19
CA HIS A 104 -5.86 -2.85 -11.27
C HIS A 104 -5.64 -1.39 -11.72
N GLY A 105 -4.45 -1.11 -12.23
CA GLY A 105 -4.02 0.22 -12.65
C GLY A 105 -2.53 0.26 -13.01
N HIS A 106 -1.91 1.43 -12.87
CA HIS A 106 -0.49 1.64 -13.14
C HIS A 106 0.33 1.63 -11.85
N ALA A 107 1.58 1.19 -11.95
CA ALA A 107 2.56 1.31 -10.87
C ALA A 107 3.77 2.10 -11.38
N SER A 108 4.32 2.98 -10.53
CA SER A 108 5.47 3.82 -10.89
C SER A 108 6.80 3.04 -10.77
N ASP A 109 7.92 3.75 -10.60
CA ASP A 109 9.25 3.15 -10.65
C ASP A 109 9.53 2.26 -9.43
N TRP A 110 10.52 1.37 -9.55
CA TRP A 110 11.00 0.50 -8.46
C TRP A 110 9.95 -0.49 -7.93
N ILE A 111 9.12 -1.01 -8.82
CA ILE A 111 8.21 -2.13 -8.49
C ILE A 111 9.05 -3.33 -8.09
N GLY A 112 8.75 -3.89 -6.92
CA GLY A 112 9.40 -5.08 -6.41
C GLY A 112 10.84 -4.86 -5.95
N ALA A 113 11.35 -3.63 -5.86
CA ALA A 113 12.76 -3.40 -5.57
C ALA A 113 13.25 -4.21 -4.34
N GLU A 114 14.28 -5.03 -4.53
CA GLU A 114 14.86 -5.91 -3.51
C GLU A 114 13.93 -7.05 -3.02
N MET A 115 12.87 -7.36 -3.75
CA MET A 115 11.98 -8.49 -3.50
C MET A 115 12.77 -9.80 -3.58
N LYS A 116 12.49 -10.71 -2.63
CA LYS A 116 13.12 -12.04 -2.56
C LYS A 116 12.14 -13.16 -2.90
N ASN A 117 10.85 -12.96 -2.64
CA ASN A 117 9.81 -13.94 -2.91
C ASN A 117 8.41 -13.29 -2.86
N GLY A 118 7.38 -13.98 -3.35
CA GLY A 118 6.00 -13.50 -3.49
C GLY A 118 5.61 -13.28 -4.95
N PHE A 119 4.49 -12.60 -5.19
CA PHE A 119 4.01 -12.30 -6.54
C PHE A 119 3.41 -10.89 -6.63
N ILE A 120 3.81 -10.11 -7.63
CA ILE A 120 3.24 -8.79 -7.95
C ILE A 120 2.70 -8.82 -9.38
N HIS A 121 1.43 -8.49 -9.55
CA HIS A 121 0.80 -8.35 -10.87
C HIS A 121 0.21 -6.96 -11.04
N VAL A 122 0.69 -6.26 -12.07
CA VAL A 122 0.19 -4.94 -12.46
C VAL A 122 -0.50 -5.09 -13.81
N HIS A 123 -1.80 -4.84 -13.84
CA HIS A 123 -2.61 -4.99 -15.05
C HIS A 123 -2.38 -3.87 -16.08
N GLY A 124 -1.88 -2.71 -15.62
CA GLY A 124 -1.48 -1.60 -16.50
C GLY A 124 0.04 -1.50 -16.66
N ASN A 125 0.52 -0.30 -16.94
CA ASN A 125 1.94 -0.02 -17.11
C ASN A 125 2.71 -0.02 -15.78
N GLY A 126 3.93 -0.57 -15.82
CA GLY A 126 4.96 -0.36 -14.81
C GLY A 126 5.93 0.75 -15.22
N GLY A 127 6.51 1.43 -14.22
CA GLY A 127 7.56 2.43 -14.42
C GLY A 127 8.93 1.81 -14.68
N GLY A 128 9.97 2.61 -14.51
CA GLY A 128 11.36 2.17 -14.65
C GLY A 128 11.85 1.34 -13.47
N GLN A 129 12.99 0.67 -13.65
CA GLN A 129 13.73 -0.01 -12.58
C GLN A 129 12.91 -1.06 -11.80
N ILE A 130 12.08 -1.83 -12.50
CA ILE A 130 11.39 -3.02 -11.96
C ILE A 130 12.44 -4.08 -11.57
N GLY A 131 12.33 -4.70 -10.38
CA GLY A 131 13.26 -5.75 -9.94
C GLY A 131 12.96 -6.40 -8.60
#